data_AF-A0AAU9K3U4-F1
#
_entry.id   AF-A0AAU9K3U4-F1
#
_cell.length_a   1.000
_cell.length_b   1.000
_cell.length_c   1.000
_cell.angle_alpha   90.00
_cell.angle_beta   90.00
_cell.angle_gamma   90.00
#
_symmetry.space_group_name_H-M   'P 1'
#
loop_
_entity.id
_entity.type
_entity.pdbx_description
1 polymer ?
#
loop_
_entity_poly.entity_id
_entity_poly.type
_entity_poly.pdbx_seq_one_letter_code
_entity_poly.pdbx_strand_id
1 'polypeptide(L)'
;MGLYLAAYNGIQFLGWFLILCFAVVTSLGGLQVYMDPNLRILVLVFQNLMAIEILHSALRISSSPLFPTFIQVFSRLGVVWGALELEPTTKWTASLLIAWGCAESIRYSNYFYASLDLKQPKFMVWLRYSGFIVLYPIGVFSELMCLYSALPVIEKCCPRVYSISMPNPYNFSFDFLIFVKYFVPLFYAAGFPFLYGYMLTQRKRKLKTE
;
A
#
# COMPACT_ATOMS: atom_id res chain seq x y z
N MET A 1 -0.26 6.28 -26.11
CA MET A 1 -0.51 6.38 -24.65
C MET A 1 -1.05 5.07 -24.07
N GLY A 2 -2.15 4.52 -24.60
CA GLY A 2 -2.76 3.29 -24.08
C GLY A 2 -1.82 2.08 -23.98
N LEU A 3 -1.00 1.82 -25.01
CA LEU A 3 -0.05 0.69 -24.97
C LEU A 3 1.01 0.81 -23.87
N TYR A 4 1.51 2.03 -23.60
CA TYR A 4 2.46 2.27 -22.51
C TYR A 4 1.83 2.02 -21.14
N LEU A 5 0.62 2.54 -20.92
CA LEU A 5 -0.14 2.30 -19.68
C LEU A 5 -0.51 0.82 -19.53
N ALA A 6 -0.87 0.13 -20.61
CA ALA A 6 -1.15 -1.29 -20.60
C ALA A 6 0.10 -2.10 -20.23
N ALA A 7 1.26 -1.79 -20.84
CA ALA A 7 2.52 -2.43 -20.47
C ALA A 7 2.89 -2.19 -19.00
N TYR A 8 2.78 -0.95 -18.53
CA TYR A 8 3.03 -0.59 -17.13
C TYR A 8 2.12 -1.34 -16.16
N ASN A 9 0.80 -1.31 -16.40
CA ASN A 9 -0.19 -1.99 -15.57
C ASN A 9 -0.03 -3.52 -15.62
N GLY A 10 0.38 -4.07 -16.77
CA GLY A 10 0.68 -5.49 -16.93
C GLY A 10 1.92 -5.92 -16.13
N ILE A 11 3.01 -5.14 -16.20
CA ILE A 11 4.22 -5.38 -15.41
C ILE A 11 3.92 -5.30 -13.92
N GLN A 12 3.18 -4.27 -13.48
CA GLN A 12 2.76 -4.12 -12.09
C GLN A 12 1.86 -5.28 -11.64
N PHE A 13 0.90 -5.71 -12.47
CA PHE A 13 0.07 -6.87 -12.18
C PHE A 13 0.91 -8.13 -11.95
N LEU A 14 1.84 -8.44 -12.87
CA LEU A 14 2.72 -9.59 -12.76
C LEU A 14 3.60 -9.51 -11.51
N GLY A 15 4.16 -8.34 -11.22
CA GLY A 15 4.99 -8.11 -10.03
C GLY A 15 4.25 -8.39 -8.73
N TRP A 16 3.08 -7.77 -8.55
CA TRP A 16 2.28 -7.96 -7.35
C TRP A 16 1.68 -9.36 -7.24
N PHE A 17 1.37 -10.00 -8.37
CA PHE A 17 0.95 -11.39 -8.38
C PHE A 17 2.08 -12.34 -7.97
N LEU A 18 3.31 -12.10 -8.44
CA LEU A 18 4.48 -12.85 -7.99
C LEU A 18 4.73 -12.64 -6.49
N ILE A 19 4.69 -11.40 -6.00
CA ILE A 19 4.79 -11.08 -4.57
C ILE A 19 3.75 -11.86 -3.77
N LEU A 20 2.50 -11.93 -4.24
CA LEU A 20 1.43 -12.69 -3.60
C LEU A 20 1.78 -14.19 -3.53
N CYS A 21 2.17 -14.80 -4.66
CA CYS A 21 2.54 -16.21 -4.71
C CYS A 21 3.71 -16.54 -3.77
N PHE A 22 4.78 -15.73 -3.82
CA PHE A 22 5.92 -15.90 -2.91
C PHE A 22 5.52 -15.69 -1.46
N ALA A 23 4.74 -14.65 -1.13
CA ALA A 23 4.27 -14.41 0.23
C ALA A 23 3.46 -15.59 0.77
N VAL A 24 2.58 -16.19 -0.04
CA VAL A 24 1.81 -17.38 0.36
C VAL A 24 2.73 -18.58 0.57
N VAL A 25 3.63 -18.87 -0.36
CA VAL A 25 4.55 -20.03 -0.25
C VAL A 25 5.48 -19.89 0.95
N THR A 26 6.13 -18.73 1.11
CA THR A 26 7.02 -18.45 2.24
C THR A 26 6.26 -18.50 3.57
N SER A 27 4.99 -18.09 3.59
CA SER A 27 4.16 -18.13 4.81
C SER A 27 3.93 -19.56 5.35
N LEU A 28 4.07 -20.60 4.52
CA LEU A 28 3.97 -21.99 4.94
C LEU A 28 5.15 -22.43 5.82
N GLY A 29 6.34 -21.83 5.62
CA GLY A 29 7.55 -22.08 6.40
C GLY A 29 7.71 -21.15 7.61
N GLY A 30 6.98 -20.03 7.65
CA GLY A 30 7.01 -19.08 8.75
C GLY A 30 6.36 -17.74 8.39
N LEU A 31 5.90 -17.00 9.40
CA LEU A 31 5.16 -15.74 9.18
C LEU A 31 6.04 -14.52 8.90
N GLN A 32 7.36 -14.64 9.05
CA GLN A 32 8.33 -13.56 8.84
C GLN A 32 8.74 -13.50 7.36
N VAL A 33 7.76 -13.40 6.47
CA VAL A 33 7.99 -13.59 5.03
C VAL A 33 8.93 -12.54 4.42
N TYR A 34 8.97 -11.33 4.99
CA TYR A 34 9.83 -10.24 4.50
C TYR A 34 11.34 -10.49 4.74
N MET A 35 11.69 -11.50 5.57
CA MET A 35 13.08 -11.92 5.76
C MET A 35 13.67 -12.57 4.51
N ASP A 36 12.83 -13.12 3.62
CA ASP A 36 13.30 -13.69 2.36
C ASP A 36 13.84 -12.55 1.46
N PRO A 37 15.15 -12.55 1.11
CA PRO A 37 15.74 -11.50 0.30
C PRO A 37 15.05 -11.33 -1.05
N ASN A 38 14.56 -12.42 -1.66
CA ASN A 38 13.90 -12.36 -2.96
C ASN A 38 12.56 -11.62 -2.86
N LEU A 39 11.75 -11.95 -1.85
CA LEU A 39 10.48 -11.29 -1.61
C LEU A 39 10.68 -9.82 -1.25
N ARG A 40 11.66 -9.52 -0.39
CA ARG A 40 12.03 -8.15 0.00
C ARG A 40 12.38 -7.29 -1.22
N ILE A 41 13.26 -7.77 -2.10
CA ILE A 41 13.66 -7.03 -3.31
C ILE A 41 12.46 -6.78 -4.23
N LEU A 42 11.60 -7.79 -4.43
CA LEU A 42 10.39 -7.63 -5.23
C LEU A 42 9.47 -6.54 -4.66
N VAL A 43 9.19 -6.59 -3.36
CA VAL A 43 8.35 -5.58 -2.68
C VAL A 43 8.96 -4.19 -2.83
N LEU A 44 10.26 -4.03 -2.61
CA LEU A 44 10.94 -2.74 -2.77
C LEU A 44 10.82 -2.21 -4.20
N VAL A 45 11.11 -3.03 -5.21
CA VAL A 45 11.06 -2.61 -6.62
C VAL A 45 9.64 -2.19 -7.01
N PHE A 46 8.65 -3.05 -6.77
CA PHE A 46 7.28 -2.79 -7.22
C PHE A 46 6.60 -1.69 -6.41
N GLN A 47 6.86 -1.59 -5.10
CA GLN A 47 6.33 -0.49 -4.28
C GLN A 47 6.91 0.86 -4.70
N ASN A 48 8.22 0.95 -5.01
CA ASN A 48 8.80 2.19 -5.52
C ASN A 48 8.31 2.50 -6.94
N LEU A 49 8.05 1.48 -7.77
CA LEU A 49 7.47 1.66 -9.09
C LEU A 49 6.06 2.30 -9.03
N MET A 50 5.31 2.10 -7.94
CA MET A 50 4.03 2.78 -7.71
C MET A 50 4.17 4.30 -7.57
N ALA A 51 5.34 4.83 -7.20
CA ALA A 51 5.56 6.28 -7.14
C ALA A 51 5.40 6.95 -8.52
N ILE A 52 5.63 6.20 -9.61
CA ILE A 52 5.40 6.69 -10.97
C ILE A 52 3.91 6.95 -11.23
N GLU A 53 2.98 6.26 -10.54
CA GLU A 53 1.54 6.52 -10.66
C GLU A 53 1.16 7.94 -10.22
N ILE A 54 1.92 8.50 -9.26
CA ILE A 54 1.75 9.88 -8.82
C ILE A 54 2.06 10.82 -9.99
N LEU A 55 3.13 10.55 -10.74
CA LEU A 55 3.49 11.30 -11.94
C LEU A 55 2.44 11.12 -13.05
N HIS A 56 1.96 9.90 -13.28
CA HIS A 56 0.90 9.66 -14.27
C HIS A 56 -0.40 10.38 -13.92
N SER A 57 -0.74 10.48 -12.63
CA SER A 57 -1.89 11.23 -12.15
C SER A 57 -1.66 12.75 -12.26
N ALA A 58 -0.44 13.22 -11.97
CA ALA A 58 -0.07 14.64 -12.05
C ALA A 58 -0.12 15.17 -13.49
N LEU A 59 0.41 14.38 -14.42
CA LEU A 59 0.44 14.69 -15.85
C LEU A 59 -0.90 14.44 -16.55
N ARG A 60 -1.97 14.07 -15.81
CA ARG A 60 -3.29 13.68 -16.33
C ARG A 60 -3.23 12.59 -17.42
N ILE A 61 -2.20 11.75 -17.36
CA ILE A 61 -2.04 10.58 -18.22
C ILE A 61 -3.00 9.47 -17.80
N SER A 62 -3.27 9.40 -16.49
CA SER A 62 -4.28 8.51 -15.92
C SER A 62 -5.51 9.31 -15.46
N SER A 63 -6.67 8.65 -15.45
CA SER A 63 -7.93 9.22 -14.96
C SER A 63 -8.03 9.27 -13.43
N SER A 64 -6.99 8.85 -12.72
CA SER A 64 -6.95 8.79 -11.26
C SER A 64 -6.76 10.19 -10.65
N PRO A 65 -7.49 10.54 -9.59
CA PRO A 65 -7.29 11.80 -8.88
C PRO A 65 -5.93 11.81 -8.16
N LEU A 66 -5.16 12.88 -8.34
CA LEU A 66 -3.78 12.98 -7.82
C LEU A 66 -3.68 12.83 -6.29
N PHE A 67 -4.50 13.55 -5.54
CA PHE A 67 -4.36 13.62 -4.09
C PHE A 67 -4.61 12.27 -3.38
N PRO A 68 -5.68 11.51 -3.71
CA PRO A 68 -5.85 10.16 -3.18
C PRO A 68 -4.73 9.19 -3.59
N THR A 69 -4.26 9.24 -4.85
CA THR A 69 -3.15 8.39 -5.31
C THR A 69 -1.86 8.69 -4.53
N PHE A 70 -1.59 9.98 -4.30
CA PHE A 70 -0.44 10.41 -3.51
C PHE A 70 -0.48 9.86 -2.08
N ILE A 71 -1.58 10.05 -1.36
CA ILE A 71 -1.73 9.56 0.02
C ILE A 71 -1.59 8.03 0.06
N GLN A 72 -2.23 7.32 -0.87
CA GLN A 72 -2.19 5.86 -0.92
C GLN A 72 -0.76 5.33 -1.12
N VAL A 73 -0.03 5.88 -2.09
CA VAL A 73 1.34 5.43 -2.40
C VAL A 73 2.31 5.84 -1.30
N PHE A 74 2.20 7.07 -0.79
CA PHE A 74 3.05 7.58 0.27
C PHE A 74 2.86 6.81 1.58
N SER A 75 1.62 6.51 1.97
CA SER A 75 1.32 5.71 3.16
C SER A 75 2.04 4.35 3.13
N ARG A 76 1.99 3.66 1.99
CA ARG A 76 2.64 2.36 1.83
C ARG A 76 4.16 2.44 1.75
N LEU A 77 4.70 3.44 1.07
CA LEU A 77 6.15 3.69 1.12
C LEU A 77 6.61 3.95 2.56
N GLY A 78 5.82 4.68 3.34
CA GLY A 78 6.05 4.88 4.77
C GLY A 78 6.08 3.58 5.56
N VAL A 79 5.21 2.61 5.27
CA VAL A 79 5.23 1.29 5.92
C VAL A 79 6.43 0.46 5.47
N VAL A 80 6.79 0.46 4.18
CA VAL A 80 7.95 -0.30 3.70
C VAL A 80 9.24 0.22 4.33
N TRP A 81 9.51 1.52 4.19
CA TRP A 81 10.75 2.13 4.66
C TRP A 81 10.77 2.40 6.16
N GLY A 82 9.60 2.69 6.76
CA GLY A 82 9.46 3.04 8.16
C GLY A 82 9.07 1.89 9.09
N ALA A 83 8.74 0.71 8.56
CA ALA A 83 8.49 -0.49 9.37
C ALA A 83 9.22 -1.73 8.84
N LEU A 84 8.98 -2.14 7.59
CA LEU A 84 9.49 -3.42 7.08
C LEU A 84 11.02 -3.46 6.98
N GLU A 85 11.64 -2.39 6.50
CA GLU A 85 13.10 -2.28 6.43
C GLU A 85 13.76 -2.13 7.80
N LEU A 86 13.05 -1.57 8.79
CA LEU A 86 13.57 -1.39 10.14
C LEU A 86 13.42 -2.66 10.99
N GLU A 87 12.30 -3.37 10.86
CA GLU A 87 11.99 -4.59 11.61
C GLU A 87 11.45 -5.70 10.68
N PRO A 88 12.34 -6.34 9.89
CA PRO A 88 11.96 -7.34 8.90
C PRO A 88 11.48 -8.66 9.53
N THR A 89 11.76 -8.91 10.83
CA THR A 89 11.39 -10.15 11.52
C THR A 89 9.94 -10.16 12.01
N THR A 90 9.16 -9.15 11.65
CA THR A 90 7.77 -9.05 12.11
C THR A 90 6.89 -10.14 11.48
N LYS A 91 6.10 -10.86 12.30
CA LYS A 91 5.17 -11.90 11.83
C LYS A 91 3.98 -11.35 11.05
N TRP A 92 3.65 -10.08 11.24
CA TRP A 92 2.57 -9.39 10.54
C TRP A 92 2.87 -9.14 9.05
N THR A 93 4.11 -9.33 8.63
CA THR A 93 4.52 -9.21 7.22
C THR A 93 3.80 -10.20 6.31
N ALA A 94 3.48 -11.41 6.78
CA ALA A 94 2.72 -12.39 6.01
C ALA A 94 1.32 -11.86 5.65
N SER A 95 0.54 -11.47 6.66
CA SER A 95 -0.80 -10.92 6.45
C SER A 95 -0.79 -9.65 5.62
N LEU A 96 0.24 -8.81 5.80
CA LEU A 96 0.39 -7.55 5.07
C LEU A 96 0.62 -7.79 3.59
N LEU A 97 1.64 -8.59 3.23
CA LEU A 97 2.02 -8.80 1.84
C LEU A 97 0.99 -9.63 1.08
N ILE A 98 0.29 -10.55 1.75
CA ILE A 98 -0.84 -11.27 1.13
C ILE A 98 -2.00 -10.31 0.87
N ALA A 99 -2.37 -9.45 1.84
CA ALA A 99 -3.44 -8.48 1.65
C ALA A 99 -3.11 -7.45 0.56
N TRP A 100 -1.88 -6.91 0.57
CA TRP A 100 -1.39 -6.00 -0.47
C TRP A 100 -1.34 -6.68 -1.84
N GLY A 101 -0.73 -7.86 -1.94
CA GLY A 101 -0.65 -8.63 -3.18
C GLY A 101 -2.02 -8.87 -3.80
N CYS A 102 -2.99 -9.34 -3.00
CA CYS A 102 -4.37 -9.51 -3.46
C CYS A 102 -5.00 -8.18 -3.94
N ALA A 103 -4.90 -7.12 -3.14
CA ALA A 103 -5.50 -5.84 -3.47
C ALA A 103 -4.91 -5.25 -4.77
N GLU A 104 -3.59 -5.34 -4.93
CA GLU A 104 -2.87 -4.81 -6.08
C GLU A 104 -3.09 -5.63 -7.34
N SER A 105 -3.07 -6.96 -7.26
CA SER A 105 -3.41 -7.80 -8.41
C SER A 105 -4.81 -7.49 -8.94
N ILE A 106 -5.79 -7.28 -8.06
CA ILE A 106 -7.15 -6.89 -8.47
C ILE A 106 -7.15 -5.49 -9.13
N ARG A 107 -6.44 -4.52 -8.54
CA ARG A 107 -6.38 -3.14 -9.02
C ARG A 107 -5.74 -3.04 -10.40
N TYR A 108 -4.54 -3.60 -10.56
CA TYR A 108 -3.78 -3.53 -11.81
C TYR A 108 -4.43 -4.31 -12.93
N SER A 109 -5.06 -5.44 -12.62
CA SER A 109 -5.81 -6.17 -13.64
C SER A 109 -6.94 -5.32 -14.23
N ASN A 110 -7.70 -4.61 -13.38
CA ASN A 110 -8.72 -3.68 -13.87
C ASN A 110 -8.15 -2.48 -14.64
N TYR A 111 -7.00 -1.94 -14.21
CA TYR A 111 -6.33 -0.85 -14.94
C TYR A 111 -5.76 -1.31 -16.28
N PHE A 112 -5.32 -2.55 -16.39
CA PHE A 112 -4.88 -3.14 -17.65
C PHE A 112 -6.01 -3.17 -18.68
N TYR A 113 -7.18 -3.73 -18.31
CA TYR A 113 -8.36 -3.72 -19.19
C TYR A 113 -8.79 -2.30 -19.55
N ALA A 114 -8.79 -1.37 -18.59
CA ALA A 114 -9.12 0.03 -18.85
C ALA A 114 -8.13 0.70 -19.81
N SER A 115 -6.84 0.34 -19.76
CA SER A 115 -5.80 0.92 -20.63
C SER A 115 -5.89 0.44 -22.09
N LEU A 116 -6.59 -0.67 -22.32
CA LEU A 116 -6.84 -1.25 -23.64
C LEU A 116 -8.21 -0.87 -24.21
N ASP A 117 -8.96 0.01 -23.52
CA ASP A 117 -10.36 0.36 -23.84
C ASP A 117 -11.27 -0.88 -23.97
N LEU A 118 -10.91 -1.97 -23.28
CA LEU A 118 -11.68 -3.21 -23.27
C LEU A 118 -12.73 -3.18 -22.16
N LYS A 119 -13.90 -3.74 -22.46
CA LYS A 119 -14.94 -3.93 -21.45
C LYS A 119 -14.45 -4.87 -20.36
N GLN A 120 -14.44 -4.40 -19.13
CA GLN A 120 -14.04 -5.19 -17.96
C GLN A 120 -15.06 -6.33 -17.72
N PRO A 121 -14.60 -7.56 -17.46
CA PRO A 121 -15.48 -8.65 -17.08
C PRO A 121 -16.24 -8.32 -15.79
N LYS A 122 -17.56 -8.58 -15.73
CA LYS A 122 -18.41 -8.27 -14.57
C LYS A 122 -17.85 -8.82 -13.26
N PHE A 123 -17.28 -10.02 -13.28
CA PHE A 123 -16.65 -10.62 -12.11
C PHE A 123 -15.47 -9.80 -11.56
N MET A 124 -14.63 -9.22 -12.42
CA MET A 124 -13.47 -8.43 -12.01
C MET A 124 -13.86 -7.07 -11.46
N VAL A 125 -14.91 -6.47 -12.02
CA VAL A 125 -15.54 -5.26 -11.50
C VAL A 125 -16.14 -5.54 -10.11
N TRP A 126 -16.87 -6.65 -9.96
CA TRP A 126 -17.41 -7.06 -8.66
C TRP A 126 -16.32 -7.28 -7.62
N LEU A 127 -15.24 -7.97 -8.00
CA LEU A 127 -14.11 -8.25 -7.12
C LEU A 127 -13.41 -6.96 -6.67
N ARG A 128 -13.26 -5.98 -7.57
CA ARG A 128 -12.72 -4.64 -7.26
C ARG A 128 -13.58 -3.91 -6.21
N TYR A 129 -14.89 -3.92 -6.39
CA TYR A 129 -15.81 -3.18 -5.51
C TYR A 129 -16.30 -3.98 -4.30
N SER A 130 -15.90 -5.25 -4.13
CA SER A 130 -16.28 -6.07 -2.97
C SER A 130 -15.06 -6.56 -2.18
N GLY A 131 -13.90 -6.74 -2.82
CA GLY A 131 -12.68 -7.24 -2.19
C GLY A 131 -12.17 -6.34 -1.04
N PHE A 132 -12.42 -5.03 -1.11
CA PHE A 132 -12.06 -4.10 -0.04
C PHE A 132 -12.72 -4.43 1.30
N ILE A 133 -13.87 -5.11 1.32
CA ILE A 133 -14.62 -5.41 2.55
C ILE A 133 -13.75 -6.26 3.50
N VAL A 134 -12.97 -7.19 2.95
CA VAL A 134 -12.11 -8.10 3.71
C VAL A 134 -10.66 -7.64 3.67
N LEU A 135 -10.15 -7.26 2.50
CA LEU A 135 -8.73 -6.93 2.32
C LEU A 135 -8.33 -5.63 3.02
N TYR A 136 -9.24 -4.64 3.10
CA TYR A 136 -8.92 -3.34 3.68
C TYR A 136 -8.73 -3.40 5.20
N PRO A 137 -9.61 -4.03 6.00
CA PRO A 137 -9.37 -4.22 7.43
C PRO A 137 -8.09 -5.01 7.73
N ILE A 138 -7.82 -6.09 6.97
CA ILE A 138 -6.62 -6.92 7.16
C ILE A 138 -5.35 -6.13 6.83
N GLY A 139 -5.36 -5.40 5.71
CA GLY A 139 -4.26 -4.53 5.30
C GLY A 139 -3.96 -3.47 6.35
N VAL A 140 -4.96 -2.68 6.74
CA VAL A 140 -4.80 -1.62 7.74
C VAL A 140 -4.32 -2.14 9.09
N PHE A 141 -4.91 -3.24 9.57
CA PHE A 141 -4.50 -3.84 10.83
C PHE A 141 -3.05 -4.33 10.79
N SER A 142 -2.66 -5.01 9.71
CA SER A 142 -1.29 -5.49 9.55
C SER A 142 -0.27 -4.36 9.35
N GLU A 143 -0.62 -3.26 8.67
CA GLU A 143 0.22 -2.06 8.55
C GLU A 143 0.52 -1.45 9.93
N LEU A 144 -0.52 -1.26 10.75
CA LEU A 144 -0.39 -0.73 12.11
C LEU A 144 0.45 -1.65 12.99
N MET A 145 0.25 -2.96 12.90
CA MET A 145 1.01 -3.92 13.68
C MET A 145 2.49 -3.99 13.27
N CYS A 146 2.79 -3.88 11.97
CA CYS A 146 4.18 -3.75 11.50
C CYS A 146 4.86 -2.48 12.04
N LEU A 147 4.17 -1.34 11.96
CA LEU A 147 4.68 -0.08 12.50
C LEU A 147 4.90 -0.16 14.02
N TYR A 148 3.96 -0.77 14.75
CA TYR A 148 4.08 -0.97 16.19
C TYR A 148 5.25 -1.87 16.56
N SER A 149 5.48 -2.95 15.81
CA SER A 149 6.66 -3.82 15.98
C SER A 149 7.98 -3.10 15.71
N ALA A 150 7.99 -2.11 14.82
CA ALA A 150 9.19 -1.31 14.53
C ALA A 150 9.48 -0.21 15.57
N LEU A 151 8.49 0.25 16.36
CA LEU A 151 8.68 1.28 17.39
C LEU A 151 9.85 1.03 18.37
N PRO A 152 10.00 -0.16 19.00
CA PRO A 152 11.11 -0.40 19.93
C PRO A 152 12.48 -0.37 19.22
N VAL A 153 12.53 -0.72 17.93
CA VAL A 153 13.76 -0.63 17.13
C VAL A 153 14.10 0.83 16.83
N ILE A 154 13.10 1.62 16.44
CA ILE A 154 13.25 3.07 16.21
C ILE A 154 13.77 3.75 17.48
N GLU A 155 13.20 3.42 18.64
CA GLU A 155 13.60 4.00 19.94
C GLU A 155 15.02 3.63 20.36
N LYS A 156 15.45 2.38 20.13
CA LYS A 156 16.75 1.86 20.59
C LYS A 156 17.90 2.11 19.61
N CYS A 157 17.70 1.79 18.34
CA CYS A 157 18.78 1.80 17.35
C CYS A 157 19.02 3.19 16.80
N CYS A 158 17.96 3.99 16.60
CA CYS A 158 18.07 5.30 15.99
C CYS A 158 16.96 6.28 16.44
N PRO A 159 17.03 6.84 17.67
CA PRO A 159 16.02 7.74 18.22
C PRO A 159 15.83 9.05 17.43
N ARG A 160 16.59 9.29 16.36
CA ARG A 160 16.46 10.44 15.44
C ARG A 160 16.40 10.05 13.96
N VAL A 161 16.17 8.77 13.61
CA VAL A 161 16.01 8.41 12.19
C VAL A 161 14.83 9.19 11.60
N TYR A 162 15.07 9.81 10.45
CA TYR A 162 14.13 10.73 9.77
C TYR A 162 13.62 11.92 10.60
N SER A 163 14.31 12.29 11.68
CA SER A 163 13.93 13.43 12.52
C SER A 163 14.71 14.69 12.15
N ILE A 164 14.03 15.81 12.00
CA ILE A 164 14.63 17.11 11.64
C ILE A 164 14.61 18.01 12.87
N SER A 165 15.78 18.20 13.48
CA SER A 165 16.00 19.16 14.56
C SER A 165 16.46 20.50 13.99
N MET A 166 15.76 21.59 14.33
CA MET A 166 16.15 22.94 13.94
C MET A 166 16.47 23.81 15.17
N PRO A 167 17.46 24.72 15.09
CA PRO A 167 17.99 25.44 16.27
C PRO A 167 17.19 26.68 16.72
N ASN A 168 15.96 26.90 16.24
CA ASN A 168 15.21 28.12 16.51
C ASN A 168 14.13 27.93 17.60
N PRO A 169 13.98 28.83 18.60
CA PRO A 169 13.04 28.68 19.72
C PRO A 169 11.54 28.61 19.37
N TYR A 170 11.15 28.96 18.14
CA TYR A 170 9.76 28.86 17.65
C TYR A 170 9.53 27.70 16.66
N ASN A 171 10.49 26.79 16.48
CA ASN A 171 10.42 25.80 15.40
C ASN A 171 9.78 24.48 15.80
N PHE A 172 8.80 24.08 14.99
CA PHE A 172 8.29 22.72 14.90
C PHE A 172 9.46 21.77 14.54
N SER A 173 9.85 20.89 15.46
CA SER A 173 10.78 19.79 15.16
C SER A 173 9.95 18.56 14.80
N PHE A 174 10.25 17.95 13.65
CA PHE A 174 9.61 16.71 13.25
C PHE A 174 10.37 15.55 13.88
N ASP A 175 9.71 14.86 14.83
CA ASP A 175 10.19 13.63 15.44
C ASP A 175 9.41 12.46 14.83
N PHE A 176 10.13 11.58 14.14
CA PHE A 176 9.56 10.43 13.46
C PHE A 176 8.92 9.44 14.44
N LEU A 177 9.50 9.26 15.64
CA LEU A 177 8.96 8.38 16.67
C LEU A 177 7.62 8.92 17.18
N ILE A 178 7.53 10.23 17.45
CA ILE A 178 6.26 10.87 17.87
C ILE A 178 5.22 10.76 16.75
N PHE A 179 5.63 10.96 15.50
CA PHE A 179 4.77 10.81 14.34
C PHE A 179 4.18 9.40 14.22
N VAL A 180 5.03 8.36 14.24
CA VAL A 180 4.57 6.97 14.13
C VAL A 180 3.75 6.54 15.35
N LYS A 181 4.12 6.99 16.56
CA LYS A 181 3.45 6.58 17.80
C LYS A 181 2.07 7.22 17.99
N TYR A 182 1.89 8.49 17.62
CA TYR A 182 0.66 9.23 17.93
C TYR A 182 -0.12 9.66 16.70
N PHE A 183 0.55 10.19 15.66
CA PHE A 183 -0.15 10.74 14.50
C PHE A 183 -0.62 9.64 13.54
N VAL A 184 0.18 8.59 13.32
CA VAL A 184 -0.22 7.50 12.43
C VAL A 184 -1.49 6.78 12.94
N PRO A 185 -1.59 6.32 14.20
CA PRO A 185 -2.82 5.73 14.71
C PRO A 185 -4.03 6.68 14.61
N LEU A 186 -3.82 7.98 14.85
CA LEU A 186 -4.88 9.00 14.74
C LEU A 186 -5.38 9.13 13.28
N PHE A 187 -4.46 9.22 12.31
CA PHE A 187 -4.84 9.29 10.90
C PHE A 187 -5.52 8.01 10.43
N TYR A 188 -5.10 6.85 10.90
CA TYR A 188 -5.76 5.59 10.59
C TYR A 188 -7.14 5.52 11.26
N ALA A 189 -7.29 5.94 12.51
CA ALA A 189 -8.56 5.94 13.22
C ALA A 189 -9.59 6.89 12.58
N ALA A 190 -9.17 8.07 12.12
CA ALA A 190 -10.05 9.03 11.44
C ALA A 190 -10.26 8.67 9.95
N GLY A 191 -9.20 8.27 9.25
CA GLY A 191 -9.21 8.00 7.82
C GLY A 191 -9.91 6.70 7.44
N PHE A 192 -9.77 5.65 8.27
CA PHE A 192 -10.40 4.34 8.02
C PHE A 192 -11.93 4.43 7.85
N PRO A 193 -12.72 4.97 8.81
CA PRO A 193 -14.18 5.03 8.65
C PRO A 193 -14.61 5.92 7.49
N PHE A 194 -13.88 7.02 7.24
CA PHE A 194 -14.16 7.93 6.13
C PHE A 194 -13.97 7.26 4.77
N LEU A 195 -12.80 6.64 4.54
CA LEU A 195 -12.47 5.96 3.28
C LEU A 195 -13.33 4.71 3.08
N TYR A 196 -13.58 3.94 4.14
CA TYR A 196 -14.42 2.75 4.07
C TYR A 196 -15.86 3.11 3.71
N GLY A 197 -16.43 4.15 4.32
CA GLY A 197 -17.76 4.67 3.98
C GLY A 197 -17.84 5.17 2.53
N TYR A 198 -16.79 5.84 2.05
CA TYR A 198 -16.69 6.26 0.66
C TYR A 198 -16.69 5.05 -0.30
N MET A 199 -15.91 4.01 -0.03
CA MET A 199 -15.87 2.80 -0.86
C MET A 199 -17.21 2.04 -0.87
N LEU A 200 -17.92 1.98 0.25
CA LEU A 200 -19.28 1.43 0.30
C LEU A 200 -20.26 2.22 -0.59
N THR A 201 -20.12 3.55 -0.62
CA THR A 201 -20.91 4.43 -1.49
C THR A 201 -20.58 4.18 -2.97
N GLN A 202 -19.29 4.04 -3.30
CA GLN A 202 -18.86 3.70 -4.67
C GLN A 202 -19.38 2.34 -5.11
N ARG A 203 -19.31 1.32 -4.25
CA ARG A 203 -19.87 -0.02 -4.51
C ARG A 203 -21.35 0.06 -4.87
N LYS A 204 -22.15 0.77 -4.07
CA LYS A 204 -23.58 0.96 -4.33
C LYS A 204 -23.84 1.63 -5.67
N ARG A 205 -23.03 2.62 -6.07
CA ARG A 205 -23.19 3.34 -7.35
C ARG A 205 -22.82 2.46 -8.55
N LYS A 206 -21.76 1.67 -8.46
CA LYS A 206 -21.24 0.89 -9.59
C LYS A 206 -21.98 -0.43 -9.79
N LEU A 207 -22.31 -1.14 -8.71
CA LEU A 207 -22.99 -2.44 -8.80
C LEU A 207 -24.52 -2.34 -8.97
N LYS A 208 -25.14 -1.17 -8.74
CA LYS A 208 -26.56 -0.96 -9.09
C LYS A 208 -26.80 -0.65 -10.57
N THR A 209 -25.74 -0.31 -11.30
CA THR A 209 -25.83 0.18 -12.69
C THR A 209 -25.42 -0.91 -13.70
N GLU A 210 -25.21 -2.16 -13.25
CA GLU A 210 -24.89 -3.34 -14.07
C GLU A 210 -25.98 -4.40 -14.06
#